data_AF-A0A220SA18-F1
#
_entry.id   AF-A0A220SA18-F1
#
_cell.length_a   1.000
_cell.length_b   1.000
_cell.length_c   1.000
_cell.angle_alpha   90.00
_cell.angle_beta   90.00
_cell.angle_gamma   90.00
#
_symmetry.space_group_name_H-M   'P 1'
#
loop_
_entity.id
_entity.type
_entity.pdbx_description
1 polymer ?
#
loop_
_entity_poly.entity_id
_entity_poly.type
_entity_poly.pdbx_seq_one_letter_code
_entity_poly.pdbx_strand_id
1 'polypeptide(L)'
;MGEAKSCLQFYNKTVKKMTKTEIKIVNIENKDIHFHISYELKNFKDLICYVKVKNEQEFRKFENSNKIIKRVLSNYLFEEIGKYFVLKASLIDESDEFNGVFEVFETVKVPQELIREVTLKLSEEKVNVELKVQKDFEECEFYERTPFNISDSISAINPIFEVYHDVVLIGKIREENDRIKASNIYNSGEGTIYKCFEEFLTEKFGTSFMFKNISQRSCSHFEVQIKYKIIPNIFE
;
A
#
# COMPACT_ATOMS: atom_id res chain seq x y z
N MET A 1 -2.78 46.88 22.84
CA MET A 1 -1.99 46.34 21.71
C MET A 1 -0.98 45.34 22.28
N GLY A 2 -1.30 44.04 22.33
CA GLY A 2 -0.46 43.09 23.07
C GLY A 2 -0.56 41.60 22.70
N GLU A 3 -1.19 41.23 21.58
CA GLU A 3 -1.55 39.81 21.33
C GLU A 3 -1.00 39.21 20.02
N ALA A 4 0.06 39.78 19.44
CA ALA A 4 0.70 39.19 18.25
C ALA A 4 1.98 38.37 18.56
N LYS A 5 2.50 38.41 19.80
CA LYS A 5 3.76 37.72 20.16
C LYS A 5 3.61 36.25 20.59
N SER A 6 2.37 35.78 20.80
CA SER A 6 2.10 34.43 21.34
C SER A 6 2.13 33.33 20.27
N CYS A 7 1.51 33.55 19.10
CA CYS A 7 1.40 32.50 18.08
C CYS A 7 2.71 32.19 17.35
N LEU A 8 3.56 33.19 17.07
CA LEU A 8 4.84 32.97 16.39
C LEU A 8 5.86 32.25 17.29
N GLN A 9 5.81 32.46 18.60
CA GLN A 9 6.66 31.75 19.55
C GLN A 9 6.22 30.29 19.74
N PHE A 10 4.94 29.97 19.57
CA PHE A 10 4.45 28.58 19.48
C PHE A 10 4.80 27.92 18.14
N TYR A 11 4.70 28.64 17.03
CA TYR A 11 5.06 28.13 15.70
C TYR A 11 6.55 27.77 15.61
N ASN A 12 7.42 28.59 16.21
CA ASN A 12 8.87 28.35 16.25
C ASN A 12 9.33 27.37 17.34
N LYS A 13 8.47 27.01 18.32
CA LYS A 13 8.79 25.98 19.33
C LYS A 13 8.35 24.57 18.94
N THR A 14 7.37 24.44 18.05
CA THR A 14 6.69 23.14 17.80
C THR A 14 7.23 22.39 16.60
N VAL A 15 7.92 23.06 15.67
CA VAL A 15 8.74 22.37 14.66
C VAL A 15 10.12 22.11 15.27
N LYS A 16 10.20 21.20 16.24
CA LYS A 16 11.48 20.55 16.53
C LYS A 16 11.88 19.87 15.22
N LYS A 17 12.91 20.38 14.53
CA LYS A 17 13.61 19.61 13.50
C LYS A 17 14.04 18.30 14.14
N MET A 18 13.30 17.22 13.88
CA MET A 18 13.68 15.89 14.30
C MET A 18 14.68 15.42 13.27
N THR A 19 15.95 15.61 13.59
CA THR A 19 17.07 15.03 12.85
C THR A 19 17.56 13.85 13.66
N LYS A 20 17.46 12.65 13.08
CA LYS A 20 17.99 11.43 13.67
C LYS A 20 18.98 10.80 12.71
N THR A 21 20.05 10.25 13.26
CA THR A 21 21.06 9.49 12.53
C THR A 21 21.38 8.22 13.33
N GLU A 22 21.31 7.07 12.69
CA GLU A 22 21.52 5.77 13.33
C GLU A 22 22.20 4.78 12.37
N ILE A 23 22.90 3.80 12.94
CA ILE A 23 23.39 2.64 12.20
C ILE A 23 22.47 1.47 12.48
N LYS A 24 21.80 0.94 11.45
CA LYS A 24 21.01 -0.28 11.51
C LYS A 24 21.80 -1.45 10.92
N ILE A 25 21.80 -2.56 11.64
CA ILE A 25 22.36 -3.82 11.17
C ILE A 25 21.19 -4.70 10.75
N VAL A 26 21.18 -5.11 9.48
CA VAL A 26 20.12 -5.97 8.92
C VAL A 26 20.79 -7.21 8.36
N ASN A 27 20.28 -8.38 8.76
CA ASN A 27 20.75 -9.65 8.23
C ASN A 27 20.09 -9.91 6.86
N ILE A 28 20.90 -10.01 5.81
CA ILE A 28 20.45 -10.29 4.44
C ILE A 28 21.23 -11.51 3.96
N GLU A 29 20.53 -12.60 3.68
CA GLU A 29 21.14 -13.86 3.20
C GLU A 29 22.30 -14.35 4.10
N ASN A 30 22.09 -14.31 5.42
CA ASN A 30 23.08 -14.68 6.45
C ASN A 30 24.30 -13.75 6.53
N LYS A 31 24.20 -12.52 5.99
CA LYS A 31 25.22 -11.48 6.14
C LYS A 31 24.68 -10.28 6.87
N ASP A 32 25.43 -9.79 7.86
CA ASP A 32 25.08 -8.57 8.57
C ASP A 32 25.54 -7.35 7.77
N ILE A 33 24.57 -6.59 7.27
CA ILE A 33 24.81 -5.38 6.47
C ILE A 33 24.49 -4.15 7.31
N HIS A 34 25.42 -3.20 7.32
CA HIS A 34 25.33 -1.98 8.11
C HIS A 34 24.83 -0.82 7.26
N PHE A 35 23.65 -0.31 7.59
CA PHE A 35 23.00 0.83 6.96
C PHE A 35 23.11 2.05 7.87
N HIS A 36 23.74 3.11 7.37
CA HIS A 36 23.73 4.41 8.00
C HIS A 36 22.50 5.15 7.52
N ILE A 37 21.52 5.35 8.40
CA ILE A 37 20.24 5.98 8.06
C ILE A 37 20.14 7.31 8.78
N SER A 38 19.70 8.35 8.08
CA SER A 38 19.33 9.62 8.69
C SER A 38 18.08 10.21 8.08
N TYR A 39 17.29 10.93 8.87
CA TYR A 39 16.14 11.67 8.38
C TYR A 39 15.99 13.04 9.05
N GLU A 40 15.38 13.98 8.35
CA GLU A 40 14.96 15.30 8.83
C GLU A 40 13.49 15.53 8.46
N LEU A 41 12.62 15.68 9.46
CA LEU A 41 11.25 16.15 9.23
C LEU A 41 11.27 17.68 9.07
N LYS A 42 11.14 18.17 7.83
CA LYS A 42 11.21 19.61 7.53
C LYS A 42 9.91 20.33 7.83
N ASN A 43 8.80 19.71 7.45
CA ASN A 43 7.44 20.14 7.73
C ASN A 43 6.67 18.90 8.21
N PHE A 44 5.57 19.03 8.96
CA PHE A 44 4.76 17.89 9.44
C PHE A 44 4.31 16.89 8.33
N LYS A 45 4.53 17.24 7.05
CA LYS A 45 4.20 16.46 5.85
C LYS A 45 5.40 15.97 5.05
N ASP A 46 6.58 16.60 5.15
CA ASP A 46 7.72 16.28 4.29
C ASP A 46 8.92 15.83 5.12
N LEU A 47 9.44 14.65 4.77
CA LEU A 47 10.53 13.97 5.43
C LEU A 47 11.68 13.78 4.43
N ILE A 48 12.84 14.38 4.71
CA ILE A 48 14.04 14.14 3.92
C ILE A 48 14.79 12.98 4.54
N CYS A 49 15.08 11.95 3.75
CA CYS A 49 15.73 10.76 4.23
C CYS A 49 16.97 10.42 3.43
N TYR A 50 17.89 9.77 4.10
CA TYR A 50 19.14 9.34 3.56
C TYR A 50 19.50 7.98 4.13
N VAL A 51 20.01 7.09 3.28
CA VAL A 51 20.55 5.79 3.68
C VAL A 51 21.79 5.49 2.86
N LYS A 52 22.84 5.00 3.52
CA LYS A 52 24.08 4.55 2.88
C LYS A 52 24.60 3.26 3.52
N VAL A 53 25.10 2.34 2.71
CA VAL A 53 25.72 1.09 3.19
C VAL A 53 27.19 1.32 3.52
N LYS A 54 27.66 0.82 4.68
CA LYS A 54 29.09 0.92 5.04
C LYS A 54 30.00 -0.09 4.33
N ASN A 55 29.49 -1.29 4.03
CA ASN A 55 30.22 -2.37 3.35
C ASN A 55 29.77 -2.50 1.88
N GLU A 56 30.02 -1.45 1.08
CA GLU A 56 29.46 -1.25 -0.26
C GLU A 56 29.76 -2.43 -1.22
N GLN A 57 30.98 -2.98 -1.22
CA GLN A 57 31.43 -3.96 -2.22
C GLN A 57 30.69 -5.31 -2.15
N GLU A 58 30.32 -5.77 -0.96
CA GLU A 58 29.53 -6.99 -0.83
C GLU A 58 28.06 -6.75 -1.11
N PHE A 59 27.55 -5.59 -0.69
CA PHE A 59 26.15 -5.25 -0.87
C PHE A 59 25.76 -5.08 -2.34
N ARG A 60 26.65 -4.49 -3.15
CA ARG A 60 26.44 -4.34 -4.60
C ARG A 60 26.30 -5.67 -5.35
N LYS A 61 26.67 -6.80 -4.73
CA LYS A 61 26.52 -8.15 -5.32
C LYS A 61 25.12 -8.73 -5.14
N PHE A 62 24.29 -8.17 -4.25
CA PHE A 62 22.91 -8.64 -4.10
C PHE A 62 22.08 -8.25 -5.32
N GLU A 63 21.23 -9.16 -5.75
CA GLU A 63 20.24 -8.86 -6.77
C GLU A 63 19.27 -7.80 -6.24
N ASN A 64 18.98 -6.77 -7.03
CA ASN A 64 18.09 -5.66 -6.65
C ASN A 64 18.56 -4.85 -5.42
N SER A 65 19.87 -4.67 -5.22
CA SER A 65 20.46 -3.88 -4.12
C SER A 65 19.81 -2.49 -3.91
N ASN A 66 19.49 -1.75 -4.98
CA ASN A 66 18.73 -0.49 -4.89
C ASN A 66 17.36 -0.70 -4.21
N LYS A 67 16.62 -1.77 -4.52
CA LYS A 67 15.31 -2.04 -3.88
C LYS A 67 15.47 -2.41 -2.41
N ILE A 68 16.55 -3.11 -2.07
CA ILE A 68 16.85 -3.50 -0.69
C ILE A 68 17.11 -2.26 0.17
N ILE A 69 18.01 -1.36 -0.26
CA ILE A 69 18.37 -0.17 0.54
C ILE A 69 17.16 0.75 0.78
N LYS A 70 16.37 0.93 -0.27
CA LYS A 70 15.08 1.61 -0.28
C LYS A 70 14.10 1.02 0.75
N ARG A 71 13.91 -0.31 0.74
CA ARG A 71 13.03 -1.01 1.70
C ARG A 71 13.53 -0.92 3.14
N VAL A 72 14.83 -1.08 3.38
CA VAL A 72 15.44 -0.92 4.71
C VAL A 72 15.15 0.48 5.27
N LEU A 73 15.30 1.50 4.45
CA LEU A 73 14.95 2.87 4.85
C LEU A 73 13.46 2.98 5.21
N SER A 74 12.55 2.49 4.36
CA SER A 74 11.11 2.55 4.62
C SER A 74 10.73 1.88 5.95
N ASN A 75 11.25 0.69 6.21
CA ASN A 75 10.92 -0.05 7.43
C ASN A 75 11.41 0.70 8.67
N TYR A 76 12.65 1.19 8.63
CA TYR A 76 13.21 1.98 9.71
C TYR A 76 12.35 3.23 9.99
N LEU A 77 11.96 3.97 8.95
CA LEU A 77 11.13 5.16 9.12
C LEU A 77 9.74 4.81 9.70
N PHE A 78 9.15 3.69 9.28
CA PHE A 78 7.86 3.23 9.79
C PHE A 78 7.97 2.83 11.27
N GLU A 79 8.99 2.09 11.66
CA GLU A 79 9.26 1.73 13.07
C GLU A 79 9.45 2.97 13.95
N GLU A 80 10.17 3.98 13.44
CA GLU A 80 10.50 5.19 14.20
C GLU A 80 9.35 6.18 14.34
N ILE A 81 8.54 6.35 13.30
CA ILE A 81 7.56 7.43 13.21
C ILE A 81 6.12 6.89 13.28
N GLY A 82 5.90 5.60 13.01
CA GLY A 82 4.58 4.96 13.01
C GLY A 82 3.65 5.44 11.89
N LYS A 83 4.20 6.04 10.84
CA LYS A 83 3.47 6.61 9.70
C LYS A 83 3.95 6.00 8.38
N TYR A 84 3.14 6.13 7.35
CA TYR A 84 3.49 5.67 6.01
C TYR A 84 4.16 6.79 5.21
N PHE A 85 5.02 6.42 4.26
CA PHE A 85 5.80 7.36 3.48
C PHE A 85 5.70 7.04 1.99
N VAL A 86 5.56 8.07 1.17
CA VAL A 86 5.60 7.97 -0.29
C VAL A 86 6.72 8.84 -0.80
N LEU A 87 7.56 8.30 -1.68
CA LEU A 87 8.64 9.05 -2.30
C LEU A 87 8.08 10.14 -3.23
N LYS A 88 8.40 11.40 -2.96
CA LYS A 88 8.09 12.55 -3.85
C LYS A 88 9.18 12.77 -4.89
N ALA A 89 10.44 12.67 -4.47
CA ALA A 89 11.59 12.88 -5.33
C ALA A 89 12.82 12.18 -4.73
N SER A 90 13.66 11.60 -5.58
CA SER A 90 15.01 11.15 -5.21
C SER A 90 16.05 12.19 -5.64
N LEU A 91 17.07 12.37 -4.80
CA LEU A 91 18.25 13.17 -5.11
C LEU A 91 19.46 12.28 -5.42
N ILE A 92 19.50 11.09 -4.82
CA ILE A 92 20.50 10.05 -5.05
C ILE A 92 19.76 8.70 -5.06
N ASP A 93 20.02 7.86 -6.04
CA ASP A 93 19.40 6.53 -6.20
C ASP A 93 20.39 5.55 -6.82
N GLU A 94 21.32 5.09 -5.98
CA GLU A 94 22.40 4.19 -6.36
C GLU A 94 22.28 2.84 -5.63
N SER A 95 23.17 1.91 -5.95
CA SER A 95 23.16 0.55 -5.41
C SER A 95 23.42 0.42 -3.92
N ASP A 96 23.96 1.45 -3.30
CA ASP A 96 24.49 1.45 -1.93
C ASP A 96 24.20 2.77 -1.21
N GLU A 97 23.51 3.70 -1.88
CA GLU A 97 23.14 4.99 -1.34
C GLU A 97 21.81 5.45 -1.91
N PHE A 98 20.93 5.96 -1.05
CA PHE A 98 19.66 6.54 -1.45
C PHE A 98 19.36 7.79 -0.64
N ASN A 99 18.95 8.85 -1.35
CA ASN A 99 18.48 10.10 -0.76
C ASN A 99 17.14 10.48 -1.40
N GLY A 100 16.14 10.79 -0.59
CA GLY A 100 14.83 11.18 -1.10
C GLY A 100 14.03 12.06 -0.16
N VAL A 101 13.09 12.78 -0.75
CA VAL A 101 12.04 13.53 -0.05
C VAL A 101 10.77 12.68 -0.07
N PHE A 102 10.21 12.44 1.10
CA PHE A 102 9.03 11.63 1.31
C PHE A 102 7.88 12.46 1.83
N GLU A 103 6.67 12.17 1.36
CA GLU A 103 5.43 12.66 1.96
C GLU A 103 4.97 11.70 3.06
N VAL A 104 4.62 12.26 4.20
CA VAL A 104 4.14 11.53 5.37
C VAL A 104 2.62 11.39 5.30
N PHE A 105 2.15 10.15 5.32
CA PHE A 105 0.74 9.79 5.37
C PHE A 105 0.38 9.34 6.79
N GLU A 106 -0.63 9.98 7.38
CA GLU A 106 -1.01 9.72 8.77
C GLU A 106 -1.59 8.32 8.99
N THR A 107 -2.39 7.81 8.05
CA THR A 107 -2.90 6.45 8.11
C THR A 107 -3.23 5.90 6.72
N VAL A 108 -3.02 4.60 6.51
CA VAL A 108 -3.54 3.80 5.38
C VAL A 108 -4.84 3.10 5.79
N LYS A 109 -5.39 3.42 6.96
CA LYS A 109 -6.56 2.76 7.51
C LYS A 109 -7.76 3.07 6.62
N VAL A 110 -8.25 2.05 5.92
CA VAL A 110 -9.61 2.08 5.39
C VAL A 110 -10.54 1.87 6.57
N PRO A 111 -11.57 2.71 6.78
CA PRO A 111 -12.60 2.42 7.76
C PRO A 111 -13.12 1.00 7.49
N GLN A 112 -12.88 0.10 8.44
CA GLN A 112 -13.52 -1.21 8.43
C GLN A 112 -15.02 -0.92 8.55
N GLU A 113 -15.83 -1.48 7.65
CA GLU A 113 -17.25 -1.14 7.43
C GLU A 113 -17.54 0.02 6.47
N LEU A 114 -16.58 0.48 5.68
CA LEU A 114 -16.92 1.35 4.55
C LEU A 114 -17.76 0.58 3.53
N ILE A 115 -19.05 0.93 3.45
CA ILE A 115 -19.95 0.50 2.38
C ILE A 115 -20.03 1.62 1.36
N ARG A 116 -19.72 1.32 0.10
CA ARG A 116 -19.79 2.26 -1.01
C ARG A 116 -20.52 1.63 -2.18
N GLU A 117 -21.38 2.40 -2.81
CA GLU A 117 -21.98 2.02 -4.09
C GLU A 117 -21.15 2.60 -5.23
N VAL A 118 -20.71 1.73 -6.15
CA VAL A 118 -20.04 2.12 -7.38
C VAL A 118 -20.96 1.79 -8.56
N THR A 119 -21.42 2.82 -9.25
CA THR A 119 -22.20 2.67 -10.48
C THR A 119 -21.25 2.62 -11.67
N LEU A 120 -21.09 1.45 -12.27
CA LEU A 120 -20.38 1.31 -13.54
C LEU A 120 -21.35 1.40 -14.71
N LYS A 121 -20.98 2.18 -15.74
CA LYS A 121 -21.68 2.16 -17.02
C LYS A 121 -21.05 1.10 -17.91
N LEU A 122 -21.77 -0.01 -18.11
CA LEU A 122 -21.38 -1.05 -19.06
C LEU A 122 -22.23 -0.87 -20.31
N SER A 123 -21.61 -0.35 -21.37
CA SER A 123 -22.29 0.04 -22.62
C SER A 123 -23.41 1.06 -22.37
N GLU A 124 -24.68 0.64 -22.38
CA GLU A 124 -25.87 1.49 -22.20
C GLU A 124 -26.55 1.26 -20.84
N GLU A 125 -26.12 0.26 -20.07
CA GLU A 125 -26.72 -0.10 -18.78
C GLU A 125 -25.86 0.40 -17.61
N LYS A 126 -26.53 0.76 -16.52
CA LYS A 126 -25.89 1.12 -15.24
C LYS A 126 -25.94 -0.09 -14.32
N VAL A 127 -24.78 -0.58 -13.90
CA VAL A 127 -24.64 -1.67 -12.93
C VAL A 127 -24.16 -1.09 -11.61
N ASN A 128 -24.94 -1.33 -10.55
CA ASN A 128 -24.58 -0.92 -9.20
C ASN A 128 -23.88 -2.08 -8.49
N VAL A 129 -22.65 -1.84 -8.07
CA VAL A 129 -21.87 -2.75 -7.23
C VAL A 129 -21.78 -2.16 -5.84
N GLU A 130 -22.26 -2.91 -4.85
CA GLU A 130 -22.02 -2.64 -3.45
C GLU A 130 -20.64 -3.16 -3.08
N LEU A 131 -19.78 -2.27 -2.59
CA LEU A 131 -18.46 -2.57 -2.08
C LEU A 131 -18.47 -2.43 -0.56
N LYS A 132 -17.91 -3.43 0.13
CA LYS A 132 -17.73 -3.41 1.59
C LYS A 132 -16.29 -3.76 1.95
N VAL A 133 -15.71 -3.03 2.89
CA VAL A 133 -14.35 -3.26 3.39
C VAL A 133 -14.39 -3.92 4.75
N GLN A 134 -13.71 -5.05 4.89
CA GLN A 134 -13.66 -5.85 6.12
C GLN A 134 -12.24 -6.28 6.47
N LYS A 135 -12.09 -6.81 7.69
CA LYS A 135 -10.83 -7.41 8.17
C LYS A 135 -10.66 -8.85 7.67
N ASP A 136 -11.76 -9.59 7.62
CA ASP A 136 -11.81 -11.01 7.28
C ASP A 136 -12.91 -11.27 6.24
N PHE A 137 -12.90 -12.46 5.65
CA PHE A 137 -13.94 -12.87 4.71
C PHE A 137 -15.28 -13.09 5.41
N GLU A 138 -16.37 -12.76 4.75
CA GLU A 138 -17.71 -13.18 5.15
C GLU A 138 -17.94 -14.64 4.73
N GLU A 139 -18.82 -15.33 5.47
CA GLU A 139 -19.31 -16.64 5.05
C GLU A 139 -20.17 -16.48 3.80
N CYS A 140 -19.91 -17.30 2.79
CA CYS A 140 -20.71 -17.39 1.58
C CYS A 140 -20.62 -18.81 1.02
N GLU A 141 -21.66 -19.25 0.31
CA GLU A 141 -21.62 -20.54 -0.39
C GLU A 141 -20.63 -20.43 -1.55
N PHE A 142 -19.61 -21.30 -1.55
CA PHE A 142 -18.56 -21.26 -2.57
C PHE A 142 -19.11 -21.78 -3.89
N TYR A 143 -19.05 -20.95 -4.94
CA TYR A 143 -19.30 -21.42 -6.29
C TYR A 143 -18.01 -22.02 -6.84
N GLU A 144 -17.91 -23.35 -6.87
CA GLU A 144 -16.77 -24.04 -7.46
C GLU A 144 -16.63 -23.69 -8.96
N ARG A 145 -15.70 -22.80 -9.29
CA ARG A 145 -15.08 -22.80 -10.62
C ARG A 145 -14.01 -23.89 -10.63
N THR A 146 -13.99 -24.69 -11.70
CA THR A 146 -12.83 -25.51 -12.05
C THR A 146 -11.58 -24.63 -12.05
N PRO A 147 -10.49 -25.07 -11.41
CA PRO A 147 -9.33 -24.22 -11.17
C PRO A 147 -8.67 -23.88 -12.51
N PHE A 148 -8.89 -22.67 -13.01
CA PHE A 148 -7.92 -22.08 -13.93
C PHE A 148 -6.70 -21.74 -13.08
N ASN A 149 -5.54 -22.27 -13.49
CA ASN A 149 -4.23 -22.05 -12.89
C ASN A 149 -3.93 -20.54 -12.77
N ILE A 150 -4.44 -19.88 -11.74
CA ILE A 150 -3.81 -18.72 -11.18
C ILE A 150 -2.73 -19.32 -10.30
N SER A 151 -1.49 -19.30 -10.78
CA SER A 151 -0.36 -19.64 -9.94
C SER A 151 -0.40 -18.72 -8.72
N ASP A 152 -0.76 -19.27 -7.57
CA ASP A 152 -0.46 -18.71 -6.25
C ASP A 152 1.05 -18.68 -6.12
N SER A 153 1.68 -17.71 -6.79
CA SER A 153 3.05 -17.36 -6.53
C SER A 153 3.07 -16.66 -5.17
N ILE A 154 3.10 -17.49 -4.13
CA ILE A 154 3.71 -17.14 -2.86
C ILE A 154 5.18 -16.93 -3.20
N SER A 155 5.51 -15.77 -3.79
CA SER A 155 6.84 -15.22 -3.64
C SER A 155 7.05 -15.13 -2.15
N ALA A 156 8.02 -15.88 -1.64
CA ALA A 156 8.43 -15.82 -0.25
C ALA A 156 8.86 -14.37 0.02
N ILE A 157 7.93 -13.56 0.52
CA ILE A 157 8.23 -12.23 0.99
C ILE A 157 9.02 -12.49 2.27
N ASN A 158 10.32 -12.23 2.20
CA ASN A 158 11.21 -12.38 3.34
C ASN A 158 10.64 -11.51 4.51
N PRO A 159 10.46 -12.07 5.72
CA PRO A 159 9.73 -11.45 6.82
C PRO A 159 10.37 -10.15 7.36
N ILE A 160 11.56 -9.79 6.90
CA ILE A 160 12.22 -8.51 7.19
C ILE A 160 11.47 -7.32 6.57
N PHE A 161 10.42 -7.55 5.77
CA PHE A 161 9.81 -6.57 4.86
C PHE A 161 8.35 -6.15 5.18
N GLU A 162 7.88 -6.32 6.42
CA GLU A 162 6.45 -6.29 6.82
C GLU A 162 5.76 -4.93 7.04
N VAL A 163 5.99 -3.89 6.21
CA VAL A 163 5.11 -2.69 6.28
C VAL A 163 3.89 -2.92 5.38
N TYR A 164 2.91 -3.67 5.90
CA TYR A 164 1.72 -4.07 5.14
C TYR A 164 0.43 -3.83 5.91
N HIS A 165 -0.63 -3.47 5.19
CA HIS A 165 -1.99 -3.50 5.71
C HIS A 165 -2.83 -4.48 4.89
N ASP A 166 -3.47 -5.43 5.56
CA ASP A 166 -4.41 -6.34 4.92
C ASP A 166 -5.82 -5.74 4.96
N VAL A 167 -6.53 -5.82 3.83
CA VAL A 167 -7.96 -5.50 3.74
C VAL A 167 -8.68 -6.60 2.96
N VAL A 168 -9.92 -6.91 3.34
CA VAL A 168 -10.82 -7.72 2.53
C VAL A 168 -11.82 -6.80 1.86
N LEU A 169 -11.86 -6.83 0.53
CA LEU A 169 -12.90 -6.17 -0.26
C LEU A 169 -13.96 -7.20 -0.65
N ILE A 170 -15.20 -6.88 -0.35
CA ILE A 170 -16.39 -7.66 -0.71
C ILE A 170 -17.14 -6.83 -1.75
N GLY A 171 -17.44 -7.42 -2.89
CA GLY A 171 -18.16 -6.76 -3.97
C GLY A 171 -19.37 -7.59 -4.35
N LYS A 172 -20.55 -6.97 -4.35
CA LYS A 172 -21.83 -7.60 -4.65
C LYS A 172 -22.63 -6.76 -5.65
N ILE A 173 -23.05 -7.36 -6.76
CA ILE A 173 -23.98 -6.71 -7.69
C ILE A 173 -25.39 -6.74 -7.09
N ARG A 174 -26.09 -5.60 -7.06
CA ARG A 174 -27.42 -5.51 -6.46
C ARG A 174 -28.48 -6.34 -7.18
N GLU A 175 -29.44 -6.84 -6.41
CA GLU A 175 -30.54 -7.65 -6.93
C GLU A 175 -31.44 -6.91 -7.94
N GLU A 176 -31.55 -5.58 -7.86
CA GLU A 176 -32.31 -4.80 -8.85
C GLU A 176 -31.70 -4.88 -10.27
N ASN A 177 -30.41 -5.21 -10.35
CA ASN A 177 -29.68 -5.50 -11.56
C ASN A 177 -29.78 -6.97 -11.98
N ASP A 178 -30.50 -7.82 -11.26
CA ASP A 178 -30.60 -9.26 -11.55
C ASP A 178 -31.21 -9.59 -12.92
N ARG A 179 -31.88 -8.65 -13.60
CA ARG A 179 -32.35 -8.86 -14.97
C ARG A 179 -31.20 -9.03 -15.99
N ILE A 180 -29.99 -8.62 -15.61
CA ILE A 180 -28.72 -8.84 -16.30
C ILE A 180 -28.30 -10.33 -16.22
N LYS A 181 -28.90 -11.15 -15.34
CA LYS A 181 -28.61 -12.59 -15.15
C LYS A 181 -28.83 -13.47 -16.39
N ALA A 182 -29.55 -12.99 -17.42
CA ALA A 182 -30.05 -13.84 -18.50
C ALA A 182 -29.42 -13.58 -19.88
N SER A 183 -28.56 -12.56 -20.05
CA SER A 183 -27.95 -12.29 -21.35
C SER A 183 -26.50 -12.78 -21.40
N ASN A 184 -26.21 -13.64 -22.38
CA ASN A 184 -24.91 -14.26 -22.65
C ASN A 184 -23.80 -13.25 -23.08
N ILE A 185 -23.90 -11.98 -22.69
CA ILE A 185 -23.04 -10.88 -23.15
C ILE A 185 -22.05 -10.43 -22.05
N TYR A 186 -22.24 -10.83 -20.79
CA TYR A 186 -21.36 -10.39 -19.73
C TYR A 186 -20.09 -11.24 -19.67
N ASN A 187 -18.97 -10.62 -20.07
CA ASN A 187 -17.70 -10.84 -19.38
C ASN A 187 -18.01 -10.89 -17.87
N SER A 188 -17.85 -12.07 -17.26
CA SER A 188 -18.49 -12.52 -16.01
C SER A 188 -18.67 -11.41 -14.97
N GLY A 189 -19.81 -11.32 -14.27
CA GLY A 189 -20.07 -10.30 -13.23
C GLY A 189 -18.90 -10.08 -12.25
N GLU A 190 -18.12 -11.13 -11.98
CA GLU A 190 -16.82 -11.09 -11.32
C GLU A 190 -15.85 -10.04 -11.91
N GLY A 191 -15.68 -10.00 -13.23
CA GLY A 191 -14.91 -8.98 -13.97
C GLY A 191 -15.39 -7.55 -13.76
N THR A 192 -16.69 -7.36 -13.54
CA THR A 192 -17.24 -6.05 -13.17
C THR A 192 -16.85 -5.69 -11.74
N ILE A 193 -16.93 -6.66 -10.83
CA ILE A 193 -16.54 -6.48 -9.42
C ILE A 193 -15.04 -6.21 -9.29
N TYR A 194 -14.18 -6.92 -10.03
CA TYR A 194 -12.73 -6.67 -10.04
C TYR A 194 -12.40 -5.24 -10.47
N LYS A 195 -13.07 -4.72 -11.50
CA LYS A 195 -12.91 -3.31 -11.91
C LYS A 195 -13.33 -2.33 -10.83
N CYS A 196 -14.45 -2.58 -10.14
CA CYS A 196 -14.87 -1.76 -9.01
C CYS A 196 -13.84 -1.77 -7.87
N PHE A 197 -13.20 -2.92 -7.59
CA PHE A 197 -12.12 -3.00 -6.61
C PHE A 197 -10.91 -2.16 -7.03
N GLU A 198 -10.48 -2.29 -8.29
CA GLU A 198 -9.35 -1.50 -8.83
C GLU A 198 -9.62 0.00 -8.76
N GLU A 199 -10.81 0.46 -9.16
CA GLU A 199 -11.22 1.86 -9.05
C GLU A 199 -11.26 2.34 -7.60
N PHE A 200 -11.84 1.56 -6.70
CA PHE A 200 -11.90 1.88 -5.28
C PHE A 200 -10.50 2.03 -4.66
N LEU A 201 -9.61 1.07 -4.92
CA LEU A 201 -8.24 1.08 -4.42
C LEU A 201 -7.44 2.25 -5.00
N THR A 202 -7.58 2.51 -6.30
CA THR A 202 -6.92 3.63 -6.97
C THR A 202 -7.42 4.98 -6.46
N GLU A 203 -8.71 5.15 -6.23
CA GLU A 203 -9.25 6.39 -5.66
C GLU A 203 -8.79 6.60 -4.22
N LYS A 204 -8.78 5.53 -3.41
CA LYS A 204 -8.48 5.63 -1.99
C LYS A 204 -7.00 5.90 -1.70
N PHE A 205 -6.12 5.33 -2.52
CA PHE A 205 -4.68 5.29 -2.25
C PHE A 205 -3.82 5.87 -3.38
N GLY A 206 -4.39 6.09 -4.56
CA GLY A 206 -3.65 6.53 -5.74
C GLY A 206 -2.66 5.49 -6.27
N THR A 207 -1.71 5.95 -7.08
CA THR A 207 -0.58 5.14 -7.58
C THR A 207 0.54 4.96 -6.55
N SER A 208 0.39 5.60 -5.39
CA SER A 208 1.35 5.58 -4.29
C SER A 208 1.33 4.28 -3.49
N PHE A 209 0.43 3.34 -3.81
CA PHE A 209 0.34 2.03 -3.19
C PHE A 209 0.13 0.95 -4.27
N MET A 210 0.75 -0.20 -4.07
CA MET A 210 0.52 -1.44 -4.81
C MET A 210 -0.40 -2.36 -4.01
N PHE A 211 -1.20 -3.15 -4.72
CA PHE A 211 -2.16 -4.08 -4.13
C PHE A 211 -1.87 -5.50 -4.61
N LYS A 212 -1.53 -6.39 -3.68
CA LYS A 212 -1.31 -7.81 -3.98
C LYS A 212 -2.51 -8.62 -3.50
N ASN A 213 -3.19 -9.32 -4.41
CA ASN A 213 -4.16 -10.35 -4.05
C ASN A 213 -3.41 -11.49 -3.34
N ILE A 214 -3.81 -11.80 -2.09
CA ILE A 214 -3.22 -12.89 -1.31
C ILE A 214 -4.17 -14.07 -1.09
N SER A 215 -5.48 -13.87 -1.31
CA SER A 215 -6.50 -14.92 -1.26
C SER A 215 -7.82 -14.36 -1.80
N GLN A 216 -8.66 -15.21 -2.38
CA GLN A 216 -9.97 -14.83 -2.91
C GLN A 216 -11.04 -15.88 -2.61
N ARG A 217 -12.31 -15.45 -2.52
CA ARG A 217 -13.51 -16.29 -2.46
C ARG A 217 -14.49 -15.84 -3.52
N SER A 218 -14.82 -16.73 -4.45
CA SER A 218 -15.88 -16.53 -5.44
C SER A 218 -17.17 -17.12 -4.89
N CYS A 219 -17.98 -16.28 -4.24
CA CYS A 219 -19.25 -16.67 -3.65
C CYS A 219 -20.31 -16.93 -4.73
N SER A 220 -20.30 -16.11 -5.79
CA SER A 220 -21.08 -16.36 -6.99
C SER A 220 -20.53 -15.55 -8.17
N HIS A 221 -21.18 -15.65 -9.34
CA HIS A 221 -20.89 -14.74 -10.45
C HIS A 221 -21.19 -13.26 -10.15
N PHE A 222 -21.89 -12.97 -9.06
CA PHE A 222 -22.33 -11.62 -8.65
C PHE A 222 -21.81 -11.21 -7.28
N GLU A 223 -20.99 -12.05 -6.64
CA GLU A 223 -20.41 -11.78 -5.34
C GLU A 223 -18.98 -12.35 -5.27
N VAL A 224 -18.00 -11.47 -5.10
CA VAL A 224 -16.58 -11.81 -4.99
C VAL A 224 -16.01 -11.15 -3.74
N GLN A 225 -15.15 -11.88 -3.04
CA GLN A 225 -14.39 -11.35 -1.91
C GLN A 225 -12.89 -11.56 -2.16
N ILE A 226 -12.07 -10.53 -1.95
CA ILE A 226 -10.62 -10.61 -2.15
C ILE A 226 -9.91 -9.98 -0.96
N LYS A 227 -8.93 -10.71 -0.43
CA LYS A 227 -7.99 -10.18 0.53
C LYS A 227 -6.81 -9.58 -0.22
N TYR A 228 -6.63 -8.27 -0.07
CA TYR A 228 -5.50 -7.53 -0.59
C TYR A 228 -4.51 -7.22 0.51
N LYS A 229 -3.23 -7.37 0.16
CA LYS A 229 -2.11 -6.76 0.89
C LYS A 229 -1.80 -5.42 0.24
N ILE A 230 -1.97 -4.34 1.00
CA ILE A 230 -1.64 -2.97 0.60
C ILE A 230 -0.18 -2.70 0.95
N ILE A 231 0.57 -2.33 -0.08
CA ILE A 231 2.02 -2.12 -0.01
C ILE A 231 2.28 -0.70 -0.49
N PRO A 232 2.92 0.19 0.28
CA PRO A 232 3.35 1.47 -0.25
C PRO A 232 4.18 1.28 -1.53
N ASN A 233 3.80 1.97 -2.60
CA ASN A 233 4.56 2.01 -3.85
C ASN A 233 5.67 3.03 -3.68
N ILE A 234 6.72 2.62 -2.98
CA ILE A 234 7.80 3.53 -2.64
C ILE A 234 8.84 3.55 -3.78
N PHE A 235 8.83 2.58 -4.72
CA PHE A 235 10.02 2.21 -5.50
C PHE A 235 9.80 1.69 -6.94
N GLU A 236 8.73 2.08 -7.64
CA GLU A 236 8.79 2.07 -9.12
C GLU A 236 9.59 3.25 -9.66
#